data_AF-R0MP33-F1
#
_entry.id   AF-R0MP33-F1
#
_cell.length_a   1.000
_cell.length_b   1.000
_cell.length_c   1.000
_cell.angle_alpha   90.00
_cell.angle_beta   90.00
_cell.angle_gamma   90.00
#
_symmetry.space_group_name_H-M   'P 1'
#
loop_
_entity.id
_entity.type
_entity.pdbx_description
1 polymer ?
#
loop_
_entity_poly.entity_id
_entity_poly.type
_entity_poly.pdbx_seq_one_letter_code
_entity_poly.pdbx_strand_id
1 'polypeptide(L)' 'MSWNNKKKVFVGACFPFQVNGIRTDVKGVDEEVVNVLVEKKCTYNENEFKMIETAINGLLGVNVVVGINHHSLN' A
#
# COMPACT_ATOMS: atom_id res chain seq x y z
N MET A 1 14.82 -8.65 0.60
CA MET A 1 14.65 -7.58 -0.42
C MET A 1 14.84 -6.22 0.26
N SER A 2 15.55 -5.27 -0.37
CA SER A 2 15.75 -3.93 0.20
C SER A 2 14.45 -3.11 0.26
N TRP A 3 14.39 -2.11 1.15
CA TRP A 3 13.22 -1.23 1.26
C TRP A 3 12.90 -0.48 -0.04
N ASN A 4 13.94 -0.05 -0.76
CA ASN A 4 13.75 0.63 -2.05
C ASN A 4 13.11 -0.28 -3.11
N ASN A 5 13.44 -1.57 -3.11
CA ASN A 5 12.83 -2.54 -4.02
C ASN A 5 11.37 -2.82 -3.61
N LYS A 6 11.08 -2.91 -2.31
CA LYS A 6 9.69 -3.04 -1.82
C LYS A 6 8.82 -1.85 -2.26
N LYS A 7 9.34 -0.62 -2.16
CA LYS A 7 8.66 0.60 -2.63
C LYS A 7 8.28 0.54 -4.11
N LYS A 8 9.16 0.02 -4.96
CA LYS A 8 8.86 -0.15 -6.40
C LYS A 8 7.69 -1.11 -6.63
N VAL A 9 7.60 -2.18 -5.84
CA VAL A 9 6.46 -3.12 -5.89
C VAL A 9 5.17 -2.43 -5.45
N PHE A 10 5.18 -1.70 -4.34
CA PHE A 10 3.99 -0.98 -3.86
C PHE A 10 3.45 0.00 -4.91
N VAL A 11 4.34 0.78 -5.53
CA VAL A 11 3.97 1.74 -6.58
C VAL A 11 3.46 1.02 -7.83
N GLY A 12 4.15 -0.03 -8.28
CA GLY A 12 3.75 -0.77 -9.47
C GLY A 12 2.41 -1.49 -9.32
N ALA A 13 2.11 -2.03 -8.13
CA ALA A 13 0.88 -2.74 -7.86
C ALA A 13 -0.37 -1.83 -7.82
N CYS A 14 -0.19 -0.53 -7.62
CA CYS A 14 -1.28 0.45 -7.58
C CYS A 14 -1.53 1.16 -8.94
N PHE A 15 -0.91 0.70 -10.03
CA PHE A 15 -1.15 1.26 -11.37
C PHE A 15 -2.63 1.07 -11.78
N PRO A 16 -3.34 2.12 -12.25
CA PRO A 16 -2.81 3.36 -12.83
C PRO A 16 -2.69 4.56 -11.87
N PHE A 17 -2.98 4.39 -10.58
CA PHE A 17 -3.03 5.49 -9.63
C PHE A 17 -1.69 5.77 -8.97
N GLN A 18 -1.45 7.03 -8.60
CA GLN A 18 -0.26 7.42 -7.87
C GLN A 18 -0.36 7.07 -6.38
N VAL A 19 0.76 6.62 -5.80
CA VAL A 19 0.92 6.45 -4.35
C VAL A 19 1.41 7.77 -3.77
N ASN A 20 0.55 8.45 -3.01
CA ASN A 20 0.86 9.72 -2.35
C ASN A 20 1.78 9.55 -1.13
N GLY A 21 1.71 8.39 -0.46
CA GLY A 21 2.51 8.15 0.74
C GLY A 21 2.52 6.69 1.17
N ILE A 22 3.55 6.35 1.95
CA ILE A 22 3.67 5.04 2.60
C ILE A 22 3.89 5.31 4.09
N ARG A 23 3.00 4.80 4.94
CA ARG A 23 3.06 4.96 6.40
C ARG A 23 3.09 3.59 7.06
N THR A 24 4.09 3.32 7.88
CA THR A 24 4.15 2.08 8.68
C THR A 24 3.65 2.36 10.09
N ASP A 25 2.67 1.57 10.54
CA ASP A 25 2.19 1.58 11.91
C ASP A 25 2.72 0.34 12.63
N VAL A 26 3.34 0.52 13.80
CA VAL A 26 3.86 -0.56 14.64
C VAL A 26 2.89 -0.79 15.80
N LYS A 27 2.24 -1.96 15.84
CA LYS A 27 1.20 -2.30 16.83
C LYS A 27 1.72 -3.12 18.01
N GLY A 28 2.89 -3.72 17.86
CA GLY A 28 3.54 -4.54 18.88
C GLY A 28 5.00 -4.76 18.56
N VAL A 29 5.67 -5.60 19.36
CA VAL A 29 7.11 -5.89 19.20
C VAL A 29 7.42 -6.49 17.83
N ASP A 30 6.52 -7.31 17.30
CA ASP A 30 6.71 -8.02 16.02
C ASP A 30 5.55 -7.77 15.03
N GLU A 31 4.68 -6.79 15.30
CA GLU A 31 3.53 -6.50 14.45
C GLU A 31 3.66 -5.12 13.80
N GLU A 32 3.99 -5.12 12.51
CA GLU A 32 4.03 -3.93 11.66
C GLU A 32 2.97 -4.02 10.56
N VAL A 33 2.31 -2.91 10.28
CA VAL A 33 1.36 -2.77 9.16
C VAL A 33 1.80 -1.61 8.26
N VAL A 34 2.04 -1.90 6.99
CA VAL A 34 2.42 -0.90 5.99
C VAL A 34 1.17 -0.40 5.28
N ASN A 35 0.84 0.88 5.44
CA ASN A 35 -0.24 1.54 4.72
C ASN A 35 0.31 2.16 3.43
N VAL A 36 -0.24 1.77 2.29
CA VAL A 36 0.05 2.36 0.98
C VAL A 36 -1.12 3.26 0.59
N LEU A 37 -0.88 4.56 0.56
CA LEU A 37 -1.92 5.57 0.41
C LEU A 37 -1.95 6.09 -1.03
N VAL A 38 -3.00 5.77 -1.78
CA VAL A 38 -3.21 6.19 -3.18
C VAL A 38 -3.97 7.52 -3.27
N GLU A 39 -3.89 8.17 -4.43
CA GLU A 39 -4.56 9.45 -4.69
C GLU A 39 -6.10 9.40 -4.60
N LYS A 40 -6.74 10.56 -4.32
CA LYS A 40 -8.20 10.66 -4.09
C LYS A 40 -9.08 10.30 -5.28
N LYS A 41 -8.57 10.47 -6.50
CA LYS A 41 -9.28 10.09 -7.73
C LYS A 41 -9.23 8.58 -8.02
N CYS A 42 -8.62 7.78 -7.14
CA CYS A 42 -8.65 6.33 -7.22
C CYS A 42 -10.10 5.83 -7.27
N THR A 43 -10.38 4.98 -8.25
CA THR A 43 -11.72 4.37 -8.45
C THR A 43 -11.74 2.88 -8.14
N TYR A 44 -10.71 2.36 -7.46
CA TYR A 44 -10.71 0.97 -7.04
C TYR A 44 -11.86 0.69 -6.08
N ASN A 45 -12.47 -0.49 -6.25
CA ASN A 45 -13.41 -1.03 -5.28
C ASN A 45 -12.69 -1.84 -4.18
N GLU A 46 -13.44 -2.24 -3.15
CA GLU A 46 -12.89 -2.96 -2.00
C GLU A 46 -12.23 -4.31 -2.39
N ASN A 47 -12.75 -5.00 -3.39
CA ASN A 47 -12.16 -6.26 -3.85
C ASN A 47 -10.84 -6.02 -4.58
N GLU A 48 -10.72 -4.94 -5.35
CA GLU A 48 -9.47 -4.54 -6.00
C GLU A 48 -8.39 -4.22 -4.96
N PHE A 49 -8.72 -3.48 -3.90
CA PHE A 49 -7.78 -3.26 -2.79
C PHE A 49 -7.31 -4.58 -2.16
N LYS A 50 -8.24 -5.49 -1.83
CA LYS A 50 -7.90 -6.81 -1.26
C LYS A 50 -7.02 -7.66 -2.19
N MET A 51 -7.25 -7.62 -3.50
CA MET A 51 -6.41 -8.32 -4.47
C MET A 51 -4.98 -7.76 -4.50
N ILE A 52 -4.84 -6.43 -4.50
CA ILE A 52 -3.53 -5.77 -4.45
C ILE A 52 -2.80 -6.11 -3.15
N GLU A 53 -3.49 -6.02 -2.00
CA GLU A 53 -2.95 -6.39 -0.69
C GLU A 53 -2.46 -7.83 -0.66
N THR A 54 -3.26 -8.77 -1.18
CA THR A 54 -2.91 -10.19 -1.25
C THR A 54 -1.69 -10.42 -2.13
N ALA A 55 -1.60 -9.76 -3.29
CA ALA A 55 -0.47 -9.89 -4.20
C ALA A 55 0.83 -9.35 -3.56
N ILE A 56 0.76 -8.18 -2.91
CA ILE A 56 1.91 -7.58 -2.24
C ILE A 56 2.35 -8.44 -1.05
N ASN A 57 1.40 -8.92 -0.23
CA ASN A 57 1.69 -9.79 0.90
C ASN A 57 2.36 -11.09 0.44
N GLY A 58 1.81 -11.76 -0.58
CA GLY A 58 2.37 -12.99 -1.13
C GLY A 58 3.78 -12.82 -1.71
N LEU A 59 4.07 -11.66 -2.32
CA LEU A 59 5.38 -11.40 -2.94
C LEU A 59 6.45 -10.95 -1.92
N LEU A 60 6.07 -10.13 -0.94
CA LEU A 60 7.03 -9.46 -0.06
C LEU A 60 7.01 -9.96 1.39
N GLY A 61 6.01 -10.76 1.77
CA GLY A 61 5.81 -11.22 3.15
C GLY A 61 5.56 -10.09 4.14
N VAL A 62 4.92 -9.00 3.71
CA VAL A 62 4.63 -7.83 4.56
C VAL A 62 3.13 -7.70 4.77
N ASN A 63 2.72 -7.34 5.98
CA ASN A 63 1.33 -6.98 6.25
C ASN A 63 1.07 -5.58 5.68
N VAL A 64 0.22 -5.50 4.66
CA VAL A 64 -0.02 -4.28 3.89
C VAL A 64 -1.52 -3.97 3.84
N VAL A 65 -1.85 -2.69 3.96
CA VAL A 65 -3.19 -2.17 3.74
C VAL A 65 -3.09 -1.08 2.68
N VAL A 66 -3.94 -1.15 1.66
CA VAL A 66 -3.96 -0.20 0.53
C VAL A 66 -5.25 0.58 0.59
N GLY A 67 -5.17 1.91 0.49
CA GLY A 67 -6.37 2.74 0.59
C GLY A 67 -6.15 4.17 0.12
N ILE A 68 -7.24 4.92 0.05
CA ILE A 68 -7.25 6.30 -0.44
C ILE A 68 -6.68 7.26 0.62
N ASN A 69 -5.81 8.17 0.20
CA ASN A 69 -5.32 9.24 1.05
C ASN A 69 -6.33 10.40 1.15
N HIS A 70 -7.12 10.43 2.21
CA HIS A 70 -8.08 11.52 2.46
C HIS A 70 -7.42 12.82 2.94
N HIS A 71 -6.16 12.77 3.40
CA HIS A 71 -5.44 13.91 3.97
C HIS A 71 -4.37 14.50 3.04
N SER A 72 -4.40 14.13 1.75
CA SER A 72 -3.53 14.75 0.75
C SER A 72 -3.96 16.19 0.44
N LEU A 73 -3.01 17.07 0.09
CA LEU A 73 -3.26 18.45 -0.33
C LEU A 73 -4.01 18.53 -1.68
N ASN A 74 -3.80 17.54 -2.54
CA ASN A 74 -4.47 17.37 -3.83
C ASN A 74 -5.69 16.46 -3.76
#